data_AF-A0A1V5MSA9-F1
#
_entry.id   AF-A0A1V5MSA9-F1
#
_cell.length_a   1.000
_cell.length_b   1.000
_cell.length_c   1.000
_cell.angle_alpha   90.00
_cell.angle_beta   90.00
_cell.angle_gamma   90.00
#
_symmetry.space_group_name_H-M   'P 1'
#
loop_
_entity.id
_entity.type
_entity.pdbx_description
1 polymer ?
#
loop_
_entity_poly.entity_id
_entity_poly.type
_entity_poly.pdbx_seq_one_letter_code
_entity_poly.pdbx_strand_id
1 'polypeptide(L)'
;MAFISYYIISGYRFFILDYAYTEPEIFRSLVKFLIKNEKCRMLQLWTISKDSRELDFLHAIGFRPYVTLLRLLKKEIPSPVLVRPCIPEYKESDFMIDGMDVRNEFNWEFNLICTDGI
;
A
#
# COMPACT_ATOMS: atom_id res chain seq x y z
N MET A 1 10.46 -21.70 -8.58
CA MET A 1 11.53 -20.68 -8.64
C MET A 1 11.09 -19.53 -7.78
N ALA A 2 11.73 -19.36 -6.63
CA ALA A 2 11.47 -18.27 -5.71
C ALA A 2 12.36 -17.07 -6.02
N PHE A 3 11.79 -15.88 -6.04
CA PHE A 3 12.55 -14.64 -6.19
C PHE A 3 11.82 -13.49 -5.48
N ILE A 4 12.60 -12.45 -5.15
CA ILE A 4 12.10 -11.13 -4.78
C ILE A 4 12.92 -10.13 -5.59
N SER A 5 12.25 -9.33 -6.41
CA SER A 5 12.83 -8.13 -7.00
C SER A 5 12.40 -6.92 -6.17
N TYR A 6 13.34 -6.02 -5.91
CA TYR A 6 13.08 -4.83 -5.10
C TYR A 6 13.92 -3.65 -5.58
N TYR A 7 13.46 -2.45 -5.26
CA TYR A 7 14.27 -1.24 -5.36
C TYR A 7 14.32 -0.51 -4.02
N ILE A 8 15.36 0.31 -3.86
CA ILE A 8 15.58 1.11 -2.67
C ILE A 8 15.01 2.50 -2.94
N ILE A 9 13.91 2.86 -2.25
CA ILE A 9 13.29 4.19 -2.32
C ILE A 9 14.19 5.22 -1.62
N SER A 10 14.71 4.84 -0.45
CA SER A 10 15.65 5.64 0.33
C SER A 10 16.54 4.71 1.14
N GLY A 11 17.60 5.24 1.76
CA GLY A 11 18.53 4.43 2.55
C GLY A 11 17.85 3.48 3.55
N TYR A 12 16.64 3.79 4.01
CA TYR A 12 15.90 2.98 4.98
C TYR A 12 14.61 2.32 4.45
N ARG A 13 14.26 2.52 3.19
CA ARG A 13 12.95 2.14 2.64
C ARG A 13 13.10 1.34 1.35
N PHE A 14 12.56 0.14 1.37
CA PHE A 14 12.70 -0.87 0.32
C PHE A 14 11.29 -1.21 -0.20
N PHE A 15 11.15 -1.38 -1.51
CA PHE A 15 9.88 -1.73 -2.14
C PHE A 15 10.05 -2.96 -3.01
N ILE A 16 9.31 -4.02 -2.69
CA ILE A 16 9.21 -5.25 -3.47
C ILE A 16 8.35 -4.98 -4.70
N LEU A 17 8.94 -5.14 -5.89
CA LEU A 17 8.28 -4.94 -7.18
C LEU A 17 7.56 -6.20 -7.63
N ASP A 18 8.23 -7.33 -7.51
CA ASP A 18 7.74 -8.62 -7.97
C ASP A 18 8.31 -9.73 -7.10
N TYR A 19 7.51 -10.78 -6.89
CA TYR A 19 7.90 -11.90 -6.07
C TYR A 19 7.15 -13.18 -6.43
N ALA A 20 7.81 -14.30 -6.19
CA ALA A 20 7.19 -15.61 -6.25
C ALA A 20 6.90 -16.15 -4.85
N TYR A 21 5.62 -16.42 -4.57
CA TYR A 21 5.14 -17.03 -3.32
C TYR A 21 5.08 -18.57 -3.36
N THR A 22 5.40 -19.20 -4.50
CA THR A 22 5.26 -20.66 -4.68
C THR A 22 6.11 -21.49 -3.71
N GLU A 23 7.11 -20.89 -3.07
CA GLU A 23 7.99 -21.53 -2.08
C GLU A 23 8.08 -20.63 -0.81
N PRO A 24 7.09 -20.71 0.10
CA PRO A 24 6.90 -19.76 1.20
C PRO A 24 8.12 -19.62 2.13
N GLU A 25 8.82 -20.72 2.42
CA GLU A 25 9.99 -20.69 3.30
C GLU A 25 11.19 -19.99 2.66
N ILE A 26 11.33 -20.07 1.34
CA ILE A 26 12.35 -19.32 0.61
C ILE A 26 11.99 -17.84 0.61
N PHE A 27 10.74 -17.48 0.33
CA PHE A 27 10.29 -16.09 0.40
C PHE A 27 10.52 -15.50 1.79
N ARG A 28 10.16 -16.22 2.85
CA ARG A 28 10.40 -15.81 4.25
C ARG A 28 11.89 -15.55 4.50
N SER A 29 12.76 -16.41 3.98
CA SER A 29 14.22 -16.28 4.14
C SER A 29 14.76 -15.06 3.38
N LEU A 30 14.26 -14.80 2.16
CA LEU A 30 14.62 -13.61 1.38
C LEU A 30 14.16 -12.32 2.08
N VAL A 31 12.94 -12.28 2.62
CA VAL A 31 12.46 -11.12 3.41
C VAL A 31 13.35 -10.90 4.64
N LYS A 32 13.69 -11.96 5.38
CA LYS A 32 14.63 -11.84 6.52
C LYS A 32 16.00 -11.32 6.08
N PHE A 33 16.50 -11.76 4.93
CA PHE A 33 17.75 -11.27 4.36
C PHE A 33 17.68 -9.76 4.05
N LEU A 34 16.59 -9.29 3.42
CA LEU A 34 16.37 -7.88 3.14
C LEU A 34 16.31 -7.02 4.42
N ILE A 35 15.63 -7.52 5.45
CA ILE A 35 15.52 -6.82 6.75
C ILE A 35 16.86 -6.78 7.48
N LYS A 36 17.65 -7.87 7.42
CA LYS A 36 18.96 -7.96 8.09
C LYS A 36 20.01 -7.03 7.48
N ASN A 37 19.81 -6.58 6.24
CA ASN A 37 20.65 -5.56 5.63
C ASN A 37 20.44 -4.25 6.39
N GLU A 38 21.43 -3.79 7.17
CA GLU A 38 21.35 -2.93 8.37
C GLU A 38 20.58 -1.60 8.24
N LYS A 39 20.16 -1.22 7.04
CA LYS A 39 19.44 0.02 6.79
C LYS A 39 17.94 -0.18 6.57
N CYS A 40 17.43 -1.36 6.23
CA CYS A 40 16.01 -1.54 5.91
C CYS A 40 15.10 -1.40 7.14
N ARG A 41 14.49 -0.21 7.33
CA ARG A 41 13.50 0.06 8.40
C ARG A 41 12.07 -0.12 7.93
N MET A 42 11.82 -0.03 6.63
CA MET A 42 10.49 -0.20 6.07
C MET A 42 10.56 -0.98 4.75
N LEU A 43 9.92 -2.14 4.74
CA LEU A 43 9.75 -2.98 3.56
C LEU A 43 8.30 -2.88 3.10
N GLN A 44 8.11 -2.52 1.84
CA GLN A 44 6.81 -2.34 1.22
C GLN A 44 6.62 -3.31 0.07
N LEU A 45 5.36 -3.59 -0.22
CA LEU A 45 4.91 -4.61 -1.13
C LEU A 45 3.52 -4.20 -1.59
N TRP A 46 3.28 -4.22 -2.90
CA TRP A 46 1.94 -4.19 -3.46
C TRP A 46 1.55 -5.61 -3.84
N THR A 47 0.46 -6.12 -3.29
CA THR A 47 -0.18 -7.36 -3.77
C THR A 47 -1.59 -7.06 -4.25
N ILE A 48 -1.93 -7.53 -5.45
CA ILE A 48 -3.31 -7.57 -5.97
C ILE A 48 -3.91 -8.98 -5.86
N SER A 49 -3.22 -9.88 -5.14
CA SER A 49 -3.62 -11.27 -5.02
C SER A 49 -4.98 -11.40 -4.34
N LYS A 50 -5.83 -12.27 -4.90
CA LYS A 50 -7.09 -12.69 -4.28
C LYS A 50 -6.93 -14.01 -3.50
N ASP A 51 -5.73 -14.61 -3.47
CA ASP A 51 -5.47 -15.83 -2.71
C ASP A 51 -5.31 -15.48 -1.22
N SER A 52 -6.29 -15.89 -0.41
CA SER A 52 -6.26 -15.67 1.04
C SER A 52 -5.04 -16.31 1.70
N ARG A 53 -4.52 -17.42 1.17
CA ARG A 53 -3.35 -18.10 1.74
C ARG A 53 -2.09 -17.28 1.60
N GLU A 54 -1.97 -16.56 0.49
CA GLU A 54 -0.86 -15.64 0.26
C GLU A 54 -0.95 -14.44 1.22
N LEU A 55 -2.14 -13.85 1.35
CA LEU A 55 -2.38 -12.75 2.28
C LEU A 55 -2.11 -13.17 3.74
N ASP A 56 -2.61 -14.34 4.16
CA ASP A 56 -2.39 -14.89 5.49
C ASP A 56 -0.89 -15.10 5.77
N PHE A 57 -0.16 -15.62 4.78
CA PHE A 57 1.29 -15.79 4.89
C PHE A 57 2.02 -14.44 5.01
N LEU A 58 1.68 -13.45 4.16
CA LEU A 58 2.25 -12.11 4.21
C LEU A 58 2.00 -11.46 5.59
N HIS A 59 0.81 -11.64 6.15
CA HIS A 59 0.51 -11.22 7.52
C HIS A 59 1.34 -11.97 8.57
N ALA A 60 1.51 -13.29 8.42
CA ALA A 60 2.30 -14.11 9.33
C ALA A 60 3.79 -13.72 9.38
N ILE A 61 4.33 -13.14 8.30
CA ILE A 61 5.72 -12.65 8.26
C ILE A 61 5.85 -11.14 8.58
N GLY A 62 4.75 -10.47 8.94
CA GLY A 62 4.79 -9.12 9.50
C GLY A 62 4.27 -8.00 8.60
N PHE A 63 3.86 -8.29 7.35
CA PHE A 63 3.21 -7.27 6.53
C PHE A 63 1.82 -6.93 7.11
N ARG A 64 1.46 -5.65 7.02
CA ARG A 64 0.18 -5.13 7.50
C ARG A 64 -0.38 -4.18 6.44
N PRO A 65 -1.70 -4.05 6.34
CA PRO A 65 -2.30 -3.06 5.44
C PRO A 65 -1.79 -1.67 5.80
N TYR A 66 -1.50 -0.85 4.77
CA TYR A 66 -0.97 0.50 4.97
C TYR A 66 -1.89 1.34 5.88
N VAL A 67 -3.20 1.25 5.66
CA VAL A 67 -4.23 1.90 6.49
C VAL A 67 -4.14 1.52 7.97
N THR A 68 -3.82 0.25 8.28
CA THR A 68 -3.65 -0.21 9.67
C THR A 68 -2.40 0.41 10.30
N LEU A 69 -1.31 0.56 9.54
CA LEU A 69 -0.08 1.17 10.02
C LEU A 69 -0.24 2.69 10.19
N LEU A 70 -0.99 3.36 9.33
CA LEU A 70 -1.31 4.78 9.46
C LEU A 70 -2.04 5.10 10.77
N ARG A 71 -2.96 4.23 11.20
CA ARG A 71 -3.65 4.36 12.50
C ARG A 71 -2.68 4.35 13.68
N LEU A 72 -1.55 3.64 13.59
CA LEU A 72 -0.54 3.62 14.65
C LEU A 72 0.19 4.97 14.78
N LEU A 73 0.24 5.75 13.71
CA LEU A 73 0.92 7.05 13.73
C LEU A 73 0.18 8.09 14.57
N LYS A 74 -1.10 7.86 14.95
CA LYS A 74 -1.91 8.68 15.88
C LYS A 74 -1.81 10.21 15.73
N LYS A 75 -1.32 10.67 14.59
CA LYS A 75 -1.18 12.08 14.29
C LYS A 75 -2.26 12.38 13.29
N GLU A 76 -3.16 13.26 13.70
CA GLU A 76 -3.73 14.26 12.82
C GLU A 76 -2.56 15.06 12.22
N ILE A 77 -1.80 14.43 11.33
CA ILE A 77 -0.99 15.20 10.40
C ILE A 77 -2.05 15.85 9.52
N PRO A 78 -2.21 17.18 9.55
CA PRO A 78 -3.10 17.83 8.61
C PRO A 78 -2.69 17.34 7.22
N SER A 79 -3.61 16.68 6.54
CA SER A 79 -3.37 16.17 5.21
C SER A 79 -2.82 17.32 4.37
N PRO A 80 -1.63 17.18 3.75
CA PRO A 80 -1.08 18.24 2.90
C PRO A 80 -1.88 18.40 1.60
N VAL A 81 -2.93 17.59 1.43
CA VAL A 81 -3.79 17.59 0.27
C VAL A 81 -4.68 18.83 0.27
N LEU A 82 -4.63 19.54 -0.85
CA LEU A 82 -5.56 20.62 -1.18
C LEU A 82 -6.52 20.09 -2.24
N VAL A 83 -7.81 20.03 -1.91
CA VAL A 83 -8.87 19.69 -2.86
C VAL A 83 -9.58 20.96 -3.29
N ARG A 84 -9.70 21.17 -4.61
CA ARG A 84 -10.49 22.27 -5.18
C ARG A 84 -11.71 21.69 -5.90
N PRO A 85 -12.94 21.95 -5.41
CA PRO A 85 -14.15 21.68 -6.17
C PRO A 85 -14.14 22.45 -7.48
N CYS A 86 -14.42 21.78 -8.59
CA CYS A 86 -14.50 22.41 -9.92
C CYS A 86 -15.91 22.91 -10.27
N ILE A 87 -16.87 22.79 -9.35
CA ILE A 87 -18.24 23.25 -9.48
C ILE A 87 -18.44 24.59 -8.74
N PRO A 88 -19.25 25.53 -9.25
CA PRO A 88 -19.39 26.87 -8.67
C PRO A 88 -19.99 26.88 -7.26
N GLU A 89 -20.92 25.95 -7.03
CA GLU A 89 -21.55 25.67 -5.74
C GLU A 89 -21.48 24.17 -5.52
N TYR A 90 -21.20 23.76 -4.29
CA TYR A 90 -21.08 22.36 -3.90
C TYR A 90 -21.81 22.10 -2.59
N LYS A 91 -22.28 20.87 -2.43
CA LYS A 91 -22.86 20.32 -1.19
C LYS A 91 -22.05 19.10 -0.74
N GLU A 92 -22.20 18.71 0.52
CA GLU A 92 -21.47 17.57 1.10
C GLU A 92 -21.61 16.28 0.30
N SER A 93 -22.78 16.02 -0.28
CA SER A 93 -23.01 14.81 -1.08
C SER A 93 -22.20 14.76 -2.38
N ASP A 94 -21.75 15.91 -2.90
CA ASP A 94 -20.97 15.96 -4.15
C ASP A 94 -19.55 15.42 -3.95
N PHE A 95 -19.10 15.33 -2.70
CA PHE A 95 -17.84 14.70 -2.32
C PHE A 95 -18.00 13.21 -2.01
N MET A 96 -19.21 12.66 -2.06
CA MET A 96 -19.48 11.26 -1.75
C MET A 96 -19.65 10.47 -3.05
N ILE A 97 -18.68 9.63 -3.41
CA ILE A 97 -18.77 8.70 -4.55
C ILE A 97 -18.86 7.28 -3.98
N ASP A 98 -19.91 6.55 -4.33
CA ASP A 98 -20.19 5.19 -3.82
C ASP A 98 -20.10 5.06 -2.29
N GLY A 99 -20.53 6.12 -1.58
CA GLY A 99 -20.48 6.19 -0.11
C GLY A 99 -19.10 6.52 0.47
N MET A 100 -18.09 6.81 -0.36
CA MET A 100 -16.75 7.22 0.05
C MET A 100 -16.57 8.73 -0.11
N ASP A 101 -16.01 9.38 0.91
CA ASP A 101 -15.64 10.81 0.84
C ASP A 101 -14.33 10.97 0.05
N VAL A 102 -14.42 11.55 -1.15
CA VAL A 102 -13.28 11.73 -2.05
C VAL A 102 -12.33 12.84 -1.61
N ARG A 103 -12.65 13.61 -0.57
CA ARG A 103 -11.70 14.57 0.02
C ARG A 103 -10.66 13.89 0.89
N ASN A 104 -10.96 12.67 1.35
CA ASN A 104 -10.03 11.86 2.12
C ASN A 104 -9.02 11.20 1.18
N GLU A 105 -7.74 11.54 1.31
CA GLU A 105 -6.68 11.02 0.46
C GLU A 105 -6.52 9.49 0.53
N PHE A 106 -6.93 8.85 1.62
CA PHE A 106 -6.91 7.39 1.73
C PHE A 106 -7.97 6.72 0.85
N ASN A 107 -8.99 7.47 0.42
CA ASN A 107 -9.99 6.98 -0.53
C ASN A 107 -9.53 7.15 -1.98
N TRP A 108 -8.43 7.85 -2.24
CA TRP A 108 -7.94 8.09 -3.61
C TRP A 108 -7.37 6.84 -4.26
N GLU A 109 -6.93 5.85 -3.46
CA GLU A 109 -6.54 4.54 -3.98
C GLU A 109 -7.75 3.76 -4.56
N PHE A 110 -8.99 4.13 -4.19
CA PHE A 110 -10.23 3.56 -4.73
C PHE A 110 -10.73 4.30 -5.97
N ASN A 111 -10.17 5.47 -6.29
CA ASN A 111 -10.20 5.97 -7.65
C ASN A 111 -9.25 5.05 -8.44
N LEU A 112 -9.76 3.85 -8.77
CA LEU A 112 -9.27 3.11 -9.91
C LEU A 112 -9.07 4.15 -10.99
N ILE A 113 -7.84 4.24 -11.49
CA ILE A 113 -7.63 4.78 -12.82
C ILE A 113 -8.61 3.97 -13.66
N CYS A 114 -9.76 4.55 -13.98
CA CYS A 114 -10.49 4.24 -15.18
C CYS A 114 -9.42 4.47 -16.24
N THR A 115 -8.73 3.38 -16.57
CA THR A 115 -7.98 3.28 -17.79
C THR A 115 -9.03 3.58 -18.82
N ASP A 116 -8.95 4.79 -19.37
CA ASP A 116 -9.82 5.20 -20.46
C ASP A 116 -9.86 4.04 -21.43
N GLY A 117 -11.07 3.51 -21.63
CA GLY A 117 -11.29 2.47 -22.59
C GLY A 117 -10.74 2.91 -23.93
N ILE A 118 -9.73 2.18 -24.41
CA ILE A 118 -9.43 1.96 -25.82
C ILE A 118 -9.09 0.47 -25.95
#